data_AF-A0A6A7AJT8-F1
#
_entry.id   AF-A0A6A7AJT8-F1
#
_cell.length_a   1.000
_cell.length_b   1.000
_cell.length_c   1.000
_cell.angle_alpha   90.00
_cell.angle_beta   90.00
_cell.angle_gamma   90.00
#
_symmetry.space_group_name_H-M   'P 1'
#
loop_
_entity.id
_entity.type
_entity.pdbx_description
1 polymer ?
#
loop_
_entity_poly.entity_id
_entity_poly.type
_entity_poly.pdbx_seq_one_letter_code
_entity_poly.pdbx_strand_id
1 'polypeptide(L)' 'MLSYLRCIKSHRGSNDPECRNLSKSYLSCRMDRNLMAPDSFKNLGFGDNSDDTAAATATSTQPSQPQGQDKPRGS' A
#
# COMPACT_ATOMS: atom_id res chain seq x y z
N MET A 1 -8.91 -5.17 -15.07
CA MET A 1 -8.10 -3.95 -14.81
C MET A 1 -8.92 -2.84 -14.16
N LEU A 2 -9.85 -2.18 -14.88
CA LEU A 2 -10.59 -1.00 -14.38
C LEU A 2 -11.49 -1.27 -13.17
N SER A 3 -11.92 -2.51 -12.98
CA SER A 3 -12.79 -2.93 -11.87
C SER A 3 -12.16 -2.64 -10.51
N TYR A 4 -10.85 -2.82 -10.35
CA TYR A 4 -10.15 -2.46 -9.12
C TYR A 4 -10.21 -0.95 -8.85
N LEU A 5 -9.90 -0.14 -9.87
CA LEU A 5 -9.91 1.32 -9.75
C LEU A 5 -11.30 1.86 -9.42
N ARG A 6 -12.35 1.23 -9.97
CA ARG A 6 -13.74 1.55 -9.60
C ARG A 6 -14.04 1.14 -8.16
N CYS A 7 -13.65 -0.07 -7.76
CA CYS A 7 -13.85 -0.58 -6.40
C CYS A 7 -13.21 0.38 -5.38
N ILE A 8 -11.90 0.63 -5.48
CA ILE A 8 -11.23 1.49 -4.49
C ILE A 8 -11.78 2.92 -4.47
N LYS A 9 -12.24 3.45 -5.61
CA LYS A 9 -12.90 4.76 -5.69
C LYS A 9 -14.24 4.77 -4.94
N SER A 10 -15.05 3.72 -5.11
CA SER A 10 -16.33 3.59 -4.38
C SER A 10 -16.11 3.42 -2.88
N HIS A 11 -15.01 2.78 -2.48
CA HIS A 11 -14.64 2.55 -1.09
C HIS A 11 -13.74 3.64 -0.50
N ARG A 12 -13.77 4.87 -1.07
CA ARG A 12 -13.03 6.06 -0.59
C ARG A 12 -11.52 5.86 -0.44
N GLY A 13 -10.91 5.02 -1.27
CA GLY A 13 -9.49 4.72 -1.22
C GLY A 13 -9.14 3.49 -0.38
N SER A 14 -10.10 2.87 0.30
CA SER A 14 -9.88 1.68 1.13
C SER A 14 -9.76 0.41 0.29
N ASN A 15 -8.78 -0.42 0.63
CA ASN A 15 -8.62 -1.75 0.02
C ASN A 15 -9.47 -2.79 0.77
N ASP A 16 -10.79 -2.62 0.72
CA ASP A 16 -11.72 -3.52 1.38
C ASP A 16 -11.62 -4.95 0.83
N PRO A 17 -12.05 -5.98 1.61
CA PRO A 17 -11.98 -7.38 1.19
C PRO A 17 -12.63 -7.64 -0.18
N GLU A 18 -13.67 -6.89 -0.53
CA GLU A 18 -14.31 -6.94 -1.85
C GLU A 18 -13.36 -6.48 -2.98
N CYS A 19 -12.48 -5.52 -2.71
CA CYS A 19 -11.48 -5.03 -3.66
C CYS A 19 -10.21 -5.86 -3.69
N ARG A 20 -9.99 -6.76 -2.72
CA ARG A 20 -8.74 -7.53 -2.56
C ARG A 20 -8.45 -8.46 -3.74
N ASN A 21 -9.45 -9.20 -4.22
CA ASN A 21 -9.25 -10.06 -5.40
C ASN A 21 -9.01 -9.23 -6.67
N LEU A 22 -9.66 -8.07 -6.77
CA LEU A 22 -9.48 -7.13 -7.89
C LEU A 22 -8.08 -6.50 -7.88
N SER A 23 -7.55 -6.16 -6.70
CA SER A 23 -6.22 -5.59 -6.53
C SER A 23 -5.12 -6.58 -6.89
N LYS A 24 -5.28 -7.87 -6.55
CA LYS A 24 -4.35 -8.94 -6.97
C LYS A 24 -4.19 -9.01 -8.49
N SER A 25 -5.30 -9.08 -9.22
CA SER A 25 -5.29 -9.11 -10.69
C SER A 25 -4.74 -7.82 -11.31
N TYR A 26 -5.01 -6.67 -10.67
CA TYR A 26 -4.47 -5.38 -11.11
C TYR A 26 -2.94 -5.32 -10.96
N LEU A 27 -2.42 -5.77 -9.82
CA LEU A 27 -0.98 -5.81 -9.55
C LEU A 27 -0.25 -6.78 -10.49
N SER A 28 -0.82 -7.97 -10.75
CA SER A 28 -0.28 -8.91 -11.74
C SER A 28 -0.06 -8.23 -13.09
N CYS A 29 -1.11 -7.60 -13.61
CA CYS A 29 -1.05 -6.93 -14.91
C CYS A 29 0.00 -5.80 -14.95
N ARG A 30 0.21 -5.09 -13.84
CA ARG A 30 1.25 -4.06 -13.77
C ARG A 30 2.66 -4.65 -13.82
N MET A 31 2.89 -5.77 -13.14
CA MET A 31 4.17 -6.48 -13.19
C MET A 31 4.42 -7.05 -14.60
N ASP A 32 3.40 -7.68 -15.20
CA ASP A 32 3.48 -8.28 -16.55
C ASP A 32 3.77 -7.25 -17.64
N ARG A 33 3.36 -5.99 -17.43
CA ARG A 33 3.59 -4.89 -18.37
C ARG A 33 4.80 -4.02 -18.02
N ASN A 34 5.63 -4.45 -17.07
CA ASN A 34 6.77 -3.69 -16.58
C ASN A 34 6.41 -2.27 -16.09
N LEU A 35 5.19 -2.08 -15.60
CA LEU A 35 4.69 -0.84 -14.97
C LEU A 35 4.91 -0.82 -13.44
N MET A 36 5.51 -1.89 -12.92
CA MET A 36 5.90 -2.08 -11.53
C MET A 36 7.00 -3.15 -11.48
N ALA A 37 7.92 -3.04 -10.52
CA ALA A 37 8.88 -4.11 -10.27
C ALA A 37 8.14 -5.40 -9.85
N PRO A 38 8.53 -6.57 -10.39
CA PRO A 38 7.91 -7.83 -10.00
C PRO A 38 8.23 -8.15 -8.53
N ASP A 39 7.20 -8.55 -7.79
CA ASP A 39 7.31 -8.98 -6.39
C ASP A 39 6.34 -10.15 -6.13
N SER A 40 6.55 -10.87 -5.04
CA SER A 40 5.67 -11.95 -4.63
C SER A 40 4.39 -11.40 -4.01
N PHE A 41 3.26 -12.02 -4.34
CA PHE A 41 1.96 -11.67 -3.76
C PHE A 41 1.92 -11.82 -2.23
N LYS A 42 2.78 -12.65 -1.64
CA LYS A 42 2.91 -12.76 -0.17
C LYS A 42 3.42 -11.46 0.44
N ASN A 43 4.44 -10.85 -0.15
CA ASN A 43 5.00 -9.56 0.29
C ASN A 43 4.02 -8.40 0.09
N LEU A 44 3.16 -8.52 -0.92
CA LEU A 44 2.10 -7.54 -1.22
C LEU A 44 0.83 -7.74 -0.37
N GLY A 45 0.89 -8.58 0.67
CA GLY A 45 -0.20 -8.79 1.62
C GLY A 45 -1.28 -9.79 1.16
N PHE A 46 -1.05 -10.56 0.09
CA PHE A 46 -1.91 -11.65 -0.37
C PHE A 46 -1.39 -13.03 0.02
N GLY A 47 -0.55 -13.13 1.04
CA GLY A 47 -0.21 -14.40 1.66
C GLY A 47 -1.47 -15.02 2.27
N ASP A 48 -1.67 -16.31 2.03
CA ASP A 48 -2.74 -17.09 2.66
C ASP A 48 -2.49 -17.08 4.16
N ASN A 49 -3.24 -16.26 4.88
CA ASN A 49 -3.64 -16.59 6.23
C ASN A 49 -5.14 -16.86 6.10
N SER A 50 -5.46 -18.10 5.73
CA SER A 50 -6.53 -18.76 6.45
C SER A 50 -6.25 -18.52 7.94
N ASP A 51 -7.25 -18.00 8.63
CA ASP A 51 -7.27 -17.57 10.04
C ASP A 51 -6.94 -16.08 10.30
N ASP A 52 -8.05 -15.32 10.39
CA ASP A 52 -8.38 -14.35 11.42
C ASP A 52 -7.23 -13.74 12.27
N THR A 53 -7.26 -12.40 12.39
CA THR A 53 -6.48 -11.56 13.31
C THR A 53 -5.12 -11.02 12.82
N ALA A 54 -5.00 -9.68 12.91
CA ALA A 54 -3.79 -8.85 12.86
C ALA A 54 -3.18 -8.48 11.49
N ALA A 55 -3.72 -7.43 10.86
CA ALA A 55 -2.92 -6.54 10.00
C ALA A 55 -3.39 -5.08 10.09
N ALA A 56 -3.58 -4.59 11.31
CA ALA A 56 -3.51 -3.16 11.61
C ALA A 56 -2.10 -2.85 12.12
N THR A 57 -1.12 -2.78 11.22
CA THR A 57 0.20 -2.19 11.49
C THR A 57 0.91 -1.87 10.17
N ALA A 58 0.26 -1.08 9.32
CA ALA A 58 1.00 -0.21 8.41
C ALA A 58 1.37 1.06 9.19
N THR A 59 2.32 0.92 10.14
CA THR A 59 3.08 2.07 10.61
C THR A 59 3.90 2.54 9.42
N SER A 60 3.35 3.51 8.70
CA SER A 60 4.10 4.37 7.81
C SER A 60 5.03 5.20 8.69
N THR A 61 6.17 4.62 9.07
CA THR A 61 7.32 5.38 9.54
C THR A 61 7.84 6.13 8.33
N GLN A 62 7.23 7.29 8.06
CA GLN A 62 7.84 8.32 7.26
C GLN A 62 9.02 8.86 8.07
N PRO A 63 10.28 8.74 7.62
CA PRO A 63 11.33 9.57 8.18
C PRO A 63 11.01 11.02 7.80
N SER A 64 10.49 11.77 8.76
CA SER A 64 10.40 13.22 8.71
C SER A 64 11.78 13.77 8.37
N GLN A 65 11.89 14.43 7.22
CA GLN A 65 13.09 15.14 6.84
C GLN A 65 13.38 16.23 7.89
N PRO A 66 14.63 16.41 8.36
CA PRO A 66 14.93 17.47 9.31
C PRO A 66 14.90 18.83 8.60
N GLN A 67 13.95 19.68 8.98
CA GLN A 67 13.99 21.12 8.69
C GLN A 67 15.21 21.74 9.39
N GLY A 68 16.02 22.46 8.62
CA GLY A 68 17.07 23.33 9.13
C GLY A 68 16.53 24.63 9.74
N GLN A 69 17.46 25.37 10.39
CA GLN A 69 17.32 26.71 10.98
C GLN A 69 16.51 26.73 12.30
N ASP A 70 17.01 27.17 13.46
CA ASP A 70 17.77 28.38 13.77
C ASP A 70 18.37 28.25 15.19
N LYS A 71 19.58 28.78 15.42
CA LYS A 71 20.29 28.68 16.71
C LYS A 71 20.35 30.05 17.38
N PRO A 72 19.77 30.25 18.58
CA PRO A 72 20.02 31.47 19.33
C PRO A 72 21.33 31.30 20.14
N ARG A 73 22.35 32.08 19.80
CA ARG A 73 23.47 32.35 20.72
C ARG A 73 23.10 33.60 21.51
N GLY A 74 22.90 33.42 22.81
CA GLY A 74 22.77 34.54 23.75
C GLY A 74 24.05 35.36 23.84
N SER A 75 23.87 36.64 24.16
CA SER A 75 24.78 37.51 24.90
C SER A 75 23.93 38.57 25.58
#